data_AF-A0A1X7HNR8-F1
#
_entry.id   AF-A0A1X7HNR8-F1
#
_cell.length_a   1.000
_cell.length_b   1.000
_cell.length_c   1.000
_cell.angle_alpha   90.00
_cell.angle_beta   90.00
_cell.angle_gamma   90.00
#
_symmetry.space_group_name_H-M   'P 1'
#
loop_
_entity.id
_entity.type
_entity.pdbx_description
1 polymer ?
#
loop_
_entity_poly.entity_id
_entity_poly.type
_entity_poly.pdbx_seq_one_letter_code
_entity_poly.pdbx_strand_id
1 'polypeptide(L)'
;MRKKGANGQESRARLLTVAANEFARSGYHKTKISTIVSRAGLTQPSFYLYFDSKEAVFNELMLKFRSQLKELIADGRLEAGISREDVPGRITAVLSSLFEFLERDPDLTQIGFFIGQEASEVKKELTAMIEQNLKAEQKDGYFQQEANMTIIAECLVGTLERLTLQQLLTGKCTPEDLAHQVVNLYMFGITA
;
A
#
# COMPACT_ATOMS: atom_id res chain seq x y z
N MET A 1 -4.96 -36.32 16.94
CA MET A 1 -4.65 -36.22 15.49
C MET A 1 -4.49 -34.75 15.13
N ARG A 2 -3.31 -34.31 14.68
CA ARG A 2 -3.00 -32.90 14.39
C ARG A 2 -3.48 -32.55 12.98
N LYS A 3 -4.37 -31.57 12.81
CA LYS A 3 -4.93 -31.14 11.50
C LYS A 3 -3.78 -30.69 10.57
N LYS A 4 -3.35 -31.59 9.66
CA LYS A 4 -2.23 -31.35 8.73
C LYS A 4 -2.41 -30.12 7.82
N GLY A 5 -3.65 -29.68 7.55
CA GLY A 5 -3.94 -28.50 6.72
C GLY A 5 -3.73 -27.15 7.43
N ALA A 6 -4.12 -27.04 8.71
CA ALA A 6 -4.01 -25.78 9.46
C ALA A 6 -2.55 -25.40 9.74
N ASN A 7 -1.71 -26.38 10.07
CA ASN A 7 -0.27 -26.17 10.28
C ASN A 7 0.48 -25.70 9.03
N GLY A 8 0.04 -26.15 7.83
CA GLY A 8 0.71 -25.83 6.57
C GLY A 8 0.52 -24.38 6.15
N GLN A 9 -0.73 -23.91 6.19
CA GLN A 9 -1.06 -22.51 5.91
C GLN A 9 -0.40 -21.55 6.92
N GLU A 10 -0.40 -21.91 8.21
CA GLU A 10 0.25 -21.13 9.25
C GLU A 10 1.77 -21.05 9.05
N SER A 11 2.42 -22.17 8.68
CA SER A 11 3.85 -22.21 8.38
C SER A 11 4.19 -21.33 7.18
N ARG A 12 3.38 -21.40 6.13
CA ARG A 12 3.55 -20.58 4.92
C ARG A 12 3.38 -19.09 5.20
N ALA A 13 2.34 -18.72 5.94
CA ALA A 13 2.12 -17.33 6.36
C ALA A 13 3.30 -16.81 7.21
N ARG A 14 3.82 -17.64 8.13
CA ARG A 14 4.98 -17.30 8.95
C ARG A 14 6.24 -17.08 8.12
N LEU A 15 6.47 -17.90 7.08
CA LEU A 15 7.57 -17.70 6.14
C LEU A 15 7.45 -16.36 5.40
N LEU A 16 6.25 -15.99 4.93
CA LEU A 16 6.01 -14.70 4.27
C LEU A 16 6.29 -13.52 5.21
N THR A 17 5.74 -13.54 6.42
CA THR A 17 5.95 -12.47 7.42
C THR A 17 7.44 -12.31 7.77
N VAL A 18 8.14 -13.41 8.04
CA VAL A 18 9.57 -13.36 8.36
C VAL A 18 10.39 -12.90 7.16
N ALA A 19 10.04 -13.33 5.95
CA ALA A 19 10.73 -12.90 4.75
C ALA A 19 10.54 -11.39 4.50
N ALA A 20 9.32 -10.85 4.65
CA ALA A 20 9.05 -9.42 4.53
C ALA A 20 9.92 -8.61 5.51
N ASN A 21 9.96 -9.00 6.79
CA ASN A 21 10.82 -8.38 7.80
C ASN A 21 12.30 -8.42 7.41
N GLU A 22 12.81 -9.57 6.96
CA GLU A 22 14.20 -9.69 6.56
C GLU A 22 14.54 -8.88 5.31
N PHE A 23 13.63 -8.81 4.33
CA PHE A 23 13.80 -7.99 3.13
C PHE A 23 13.79 -6.50 3.45
N ALA A 24 12.88 -6.04 4.31
CA ALA A 24 12.80 -4.64 4.74
C ALA A 24 14.07 -4.21 5.50
N ARG A 25 14.60 -5.08 6.38
CA ARG A 25 15.73 -4.75 7.25
C ARG A 25 17.10 -4.92 6.60
N SER A 26 17.30 -6.01 5.86
CA SER A 26 18.62 -6.39 5.33
C SER A 26 18.74 -6.16 3.82
N GLY A 27 17.63 -5.89 3.14
CA GLY A 27 17.54 -5.83 1.69
C GLY A 27 17.46 -7.23 1.06
N TYR A 28 16.70 -7.32 -0.05
CA TYR A 28 16.44 -8.57 -0.76
C TYR A 28 17.70 -9.40 -1.05
N HIS A 29 18.75 -8.78 -1.60
CA HIS A 29 19.96 -9.49 -2.01
C HIS A 29 20.73 -10.13 -0.85
N LYS A 30 20.82 -9.45 0.30
CA LYS A 30 21.58 -9.94 1.47
C LYS A 30 20.84 -11.01 2.27
N THR A 31 19.51 -11.04 2.17
CA THR A 31 18.68 -12.03 2.88
C THR A 31 18.91 -13.45 2.34
N LYS A 32 19.15 -14.39 3.26
CA LYS A 32 19.36 -15.83 2.97
C LYS A 32 18.14 -16.64 3.39
N ILE A 33 17.81 -17.67 2.61
CA ILE A 33 16.72 -18.62 2.95
C ILE A 33 16.96 -19.25 4.33
N SER A 34 18.21 -19.58 4.67
CA SER A 34 18.57 -20.13 5.98
C SER A 34 18.20 -19.21 7.15
N THR A 35 18.33 -17.89 6.98
CA THR A 35 17.92 -16.92 8.00
C THR A 35 16.39 -16.87 8.14
N ILE A 36 15.66 -16.87 7.02
CA ILE A 36 14.19 -16.84 7.01
C ILE A 36 13.64 -18.07 7.74
N VAL A 37 14.09 -19.27 7.38
CA VAL A 37 13.56 -20.51 7.98
C VAL A 37 13.92 -20.61 9.46
N SER A 38 15.13 -20.22 9.85
CA SER A 38 15.57 -20.20 11.25
C SER A 38 14.66 -19.31 12.10
N ARG A 39 14.39 -18.08 11.64
CA ARG A 39 13.50 -17.14 12.33
C ARG A 39 12.04 -17.57 12.31
N ALA A 40 11.60 -18.28 11.27
CA ALA A 40 10.25 -18.86 11.22
C ALA A 40 10.08 -20.12 12.11
N GLY A 41 11.17 -20.64 12.70
CA GLY A 41 11.14 -21.91 13.43
C GLY A 41 10.94 -23.13 12.52
N LEU A 42 11.43 -23.04 11.28
CA LEU A 42 11.30 -24.04 10.23
C LEU A 42 12.68 -24.45 9.70
N THR A 43 12.71 -25.50 8.89
CA THR A 43 13.94 -25.97 8.24
C THR A 43 13.99 -25.56 6.78
N GLN A 44 15.18 -25.60 6.19
CA GLN A 44 15.35 -25.29 4.77
C GLN A 44 14.59 -26.26 3.85
N PRO A 45 14.56 -27.60 4.10
CA PRO A 45 13.65 -28.48 3.38
C PRO A 45 12.18 -28.08 3.51
N SER A 46 11.74 -27.59 4.67
CA SER A 46 10.36 -27.12 4.86
C SER A 46 10.01 -25.89 4.02
N PHE A 47 10.98 -25.01 3.73
CA PHE A 47 10.77 -23.86 2.84
C PHE A 47 10.41 -24.30 1.43
N TYR A 48 11.15 -25.25 0.88
CA TYR A 48 10.95 -25.77 -0.46
C TYR A 48 9.68 -26.61 -0.61
N LEU A 49 8.95 -26.90 0.48
CA LEU A 49 7.59 -27.43 0.41
C LEU A 49 6.56 -26.36 0.02
N TYR A 50 6.88 -25.07 0.18
CA TYR A 50 5.95 -23.95 -0.03
C TYR A 50 6.41 -22.98 -1.12
N PHE A 51 7.72 -22.82 -1.31
CA PHE A 51 8.29 -21.85 -2.24
C PHE A 51 9.50 -22.42 -2.97
N ASP A 52 9.54 -22.25 -4.29
CA ASP A 52 10.64 -22.74 -5.12
C ASP A 52 11.93 -21.94 -4.92
N SER A 53 11.81 -20.67 -4.51
CA SER A 53 12.96 -19.78 -4.33
C SER A 53 12.65 -18.59 -3.42
N LYS A 54 13.71 -17.86 -3.03
CA LYS A 54 13.59 -16.55 -2.36
C LYS A 54 12.86 -15.51 -3.23
N GLU A 55 13.06 -15.60 -4.54
CA GLU A 55 12.41 -14.73 -5.52
C GLU A 55 10.91 -14.98 -5.58
N ALA A 56 10.48 -16.26 -5.55
CA ALA A 56 9.06 -16.61 -5.51
C ALA A 56 8.35 -15.99 -4.28
N VAL A 57 9.02 -16.02 -3.12
CA VAL A 57 8.52 -15.35 -1.90
C VAL A 57 8.39 -13.84 -2.09
N PHE A 58 9.42 -13.20 -2.63
CA PHE A 58 9.44 -11.76 -2.85
C PHE A 58 8.34 -11.33 -3.85
N ASN A 59 8.24 -12.02 -4.98
CA ASN A 59 7.25 -11.74 -6.01
C ASN A 59 5.82 -11.93 -5.47
N GLU A 60 5.58 -12.93 -4.64
CA GLU A 60 4.26 -13.11 -4.03
C GLU A 60 3.91 -11.99 -3.05
N LEU A 61 4.86 -11.56 -2.20
CA LEU A 61 4.66 -10.40 -1.31
C LEU A 61 4.34 -9.14 -2.12
N MET A 62 5.10 -8.89 -3.19
CA MET A 62 4.90 -7.73 -4.07
C MET A 62 3.59 -7.79 -4.82
N LEU A 63 3.23 -8.95 -5.36
CA LEU A 63 1.96 -9.14 -6.04
C LEU A 63 0.80 -8.88 -5.10
N LYS A 64 0.83 -9.44 -3.88
CA LYS A 64 -0.20 -9.21 -2.87
C LYS A 64 -0.32 -7.73 -2.52
N PHE A 65 0.80 -7.06 -2.23
CA PHE A 65 0.82 -5.64 -1.90
C PHE A 65 0.24 -4.79 -3.03
N ARG A 66 0.71 -5.01 -4.27
CA ARG A 66 0.25 -4.32 -5.47
C ARG A 66 -1.25 -4.53 -5.70
N SER A 67 -1.74 -5.77 -5.64
CA SER A 67 -3.15 -6.09 -5.87
C SER A 67 -4.07 -5.40 -4.86
N GLN A 68 -3.75 -5.47 -3.57
CA GLN A 68 -4.58 -4.84 -2.53
C GLN A 68 -4.63 -3.32 -2.67
N LEU A 69 -3.49 -2.71 -3.01
CA LEU A 69 -3.43 -1.26 -3.20
C LEU A 69 -4.19 -0.81 -4.46
N LYS A 70 -4.15 -1.61 -5.52
CA LYS A 70 -4.96 -1.38 -6.74
C LYS A 70 -6.45 -1.48 -6.46
N GLU A 71 -6.87 -2.48 -5.69
CA GLU A 71 -8.27 -2.64 -5.27
C GLU A 71 -8.75 -1.41 -4.49
N LEU A 72 -7.98 -0.95 -3.49
CA LEU A 72 -8.34 0.25 -2.71
C LEU A 72 -8.51 1.51 -3.56
N ILE A 73 -7.68 1.70 -4.58
CA ILE A 73 -7.80 2.86 -5.49
C ILE A 73 -8.98 2.69 -6.45
N ALA A 74 -9.19 1.48 -6.98
CA ALA A 74 -10.30 1.22 -7.86
C ALA A 74 -11.65 1.42 -7.15
N ASP A 75 -11.77 0.90 -5.93
CA ASP A 75 -12.96 1.04 -5.08
C ASP A 75 -13.15 2.47 -4.57
N GLY A 76 -12.07 3.25 -4.53
CA GLY A 76 -12.08 4.65 -4.11
C GLY A 76 -12.58 5.64 -5.16
N ARG A 77 -12.85 5.19 -6.40
CA ARG A 77 -13.42 6.05 -7.44
C ARG A 77 -14.80 6.53 -7.00
N LEU A 78 -15.06 7.83 -7.13
CA LEU A 78 -16.38 8.40 -6.84
C LEU A 78 -17.43 7.85 -7.81
N GLU A 79 -18.54 7.37 -7.27
CA GLU A 79 -19.70 6.94 -8.06
C GLU A 79 -20.33 8.14 -8.78
N ALA A 80 -20.77 7.95 -10.02
CA ALA A 80 -21.48 9.00 -10.74
C ALA A 80 -22.84 9.27 -10.08
N GLY A 81 -23.16 10.56 -9.87
CA GLY A 81 -24.44 11.00 -9.31
C GLY A 81 -24.47 11.22 -7.80
N ILE A 82 -23.36 11.03 -7.07
CA ILE A 82 -23.28 11.44 -5.65
C ILE A 82 -23.37 12.96 -5.51
N SER A 83 -23.84 13.44 -4.35
CA SER A 83 -23.84 14.87 -4.02
C SER A 83 -22.41 15.39 -3.93
N ARG A 84 -22.16 16.61 -4.42
CA ARG A 84 -20.87 17.29 -4.25
C ARG A 84 -20.51 17.52 -2.78
N GLU A 85 -21.52 17.65 -1.91
CA GLU A 85 -21.33 17.83 -0.48
C GLU A 85 -20.75 16.58 0.20
N ASP A 86 -20.98 15.39 -0.39
CA ASP A 86 -20.48 14.11 0.13
C ASP A 86 -19.04 13.81 -0.33
N VAL A 87 -18.56 14.49 -1.38
CA VAL A 87 -17.26 14.21 -2.01
C VAL A 87 -16.10 14.27 -1.00
N PRO A 88 -15.94 15.32 -0.16
CA PRO A 88 -14.85 15.36 0.81
C PRO A 88 -14.87 14.15 1.77
N GLY A 89 -16.04 13.77 2.27
CA GLY A 89 -16.19 12.63 3.17
C GLY A 89 -15.82 11.30 2.51
N ARG A 90 -16.18 11.12 1.23
CA ARG A 90 -15.81 9.94 0.44
C ARG A 90 -14.30 9.86 0.23
N ILE A 91 -13.67 10.95 -0.19
CA ILE A 91 -12.21 10.98 -0.39
C ILE A 91 -11.48 10.75 0.94
N THR A 92 -11.97 11.30 2.04
CA THR A 92 -11.40 11.03 3.38
C THR A 92 -11.45 9.54 3.70
N ALA A 93 -12.59 8.87 3.51
CA ALA A 93 -12.71 7.44 3.80
C ALA A 93 -11.74 6.58 2.97
N VAL A 94 -11.56 6.92 1.70
CA VAL A 94 -10.60 6.25 0.80
C VAL A 94 -9.16 6.46 1.28
N LEU A 95 -8.78 7.70 1.58
CA LEU A 95 -7.44 8.01 2.08
C LEU A 95 -7.18 7.36 3.45
N SER A 96 -8.16 7.30 4.35
CA SER A 96 -8.05 6.58 5.62
C SER A 96 -7.76 5.10 5.38
N SER A 97 -8.52 4.46 4.49
CA SER A 97 -8.32 3.05 4.14
C SER A 97 -6.94 2.78 3.53
N LEU A 98 -6.44 3.70 2.70
CA LEU A 98 -5.08 3.65 2.15
C LEU A 98 -4.02 3.77 3.24
N PHE A 99 -4.15 4.73 4.15
CA PHE A 99 -3.20 4.89 5.26
C PHE A 99 -3.25 3.69 6.22
N GLU A 100 -4.43 3.17 6.56
CA GLU A 100 -4.58 1.95 7.37
C GLU A 100 -3.87 0.75 6.71
N PHE A 101 -4.02 0.60 5.39
CA PHE A 101 -3.32 -0.44 4.65
C PHE A 101 -1.80 -0.29 4.74
N LEU A 102 -1.28 0.93 4.57
CA LEU A 102 0.15 1.22 4.66
C LEU A 102 0.71 1.06 6.08
N GLU A 103 -0.10 1.30 7.11
CA GLU A 103 0.25 1.13 8.52
C GLU A 103 0.30 -0.35 8.95
N ARG A 104 -0.60 -1.18 8.39
CA ARG A 104 -0.85 -2.55 8.85
C ARG A 104 0.37 -3.46 8.86
N ASP A 105 1.25 -3.32 7.88
CA ASP A 105 2.48 -4.09 7.76
C ASP A 105 3.64 -3.17 7.30
N PRO A 106 4.32 -2.49 8.23
CA PRO A 106 5.36 -1.52 7.91
C PRO A 106 6.53 -2.13 7.12
N ASP A 107 6.85 -3.40 7.35
CA ASP A 107 7.92 -4.09 6.63
C ASP A 107 7.53 -4.31 5.17
N LEU A 108 6.29 -4.79 4.92
CA LEU A 108 5.77 -4.94 3.57
C LEU A 108 5.62 -3.59 2.86
N THR A 109 5.13 -2.57 3.56
CA THR A 109 5.07 -1.19 3.06
C THR A 109 6.46 -0.66 2.68
N GLN A 110 7.48 -0.95 3.49
CA GLN A 110 8.85 -0.53 3.22
C GLN A 110 9.39 -1.12 1.91
N ILE A 111 9.19 -2.42 1.69
CA ILE A 111 9.64 -3.08 0.45
C ILE A 111 8.74 -2.75 -0.75
N GLY A 112 7.44 -2.57 -0.55
CA GLY A 112 6.47 -2.35 -1.61
C GLY A 112 6.36 -0.90 -2.09
N PHE A 113 6.74 0.06 -1.25
CA PHE A 113 6.47 1.49 -1.51
C PHE A 113 7.69 2.41 -1.41
N PHE A 114 8.77 2.00 -0.73
CA PHE A 114 9.92 2.87 -0.46
C PHE A 114 11.26 2.36 -1.00
N ILE A 115 11.49 1.05 -1.03
CA ILE A 115 12.80 0.48 -1.35
C ILE A 115 12.78 -0.21 -2.71
N GLY A 116 13.81 0.06 -3.52
CA GLY A 116 14.08 -0.70 -4.75
C GLY A 116 13.32 -0.20 -5.98
N GLN A 117 13.53 -0.90 -7.09
CA GLN A 117 12.90 -0.58 -8.36
C GLN A 117 11.40 -0.87 -8.32
N GLU A 118 11.03 -1.95 -7.63
CA GLU A 118 9.66 -2.43 -7.50
C GLU A 118 8.75 -1.38 -6.85
N ALA A 119 9.25 -0.68 -5.82
CA ALA A 119 8.54 0.43 -5.18
C ALA A 119 8.32 1.62 -6.13
N SER A 120 9.28 1.93 -7.00
CA SER A 120 9.13 2.97 -8.02
C SER A 120 8.07 2.59 -9.05
N GLU A 121 8.04 1.33 -9.48
CA GLU A 121 7.01 0.81 -10.38
C GLU A 121 5.63 0.86 -9.74
N VAL A 122 5.51 0.45 -8.47
CA VAL A 122 4.26 0.59 -7.71
C VAL A 122 3.79 2.03 -7.73
N LYS A 123 4.62 3.01 -7.35
CA LYS A 123 4.23 4.43 -7.34
C LYS A 123 3.79 4.95 -8.71
N LYS A 124 4.46 4.52 -9.80
CA LYS A 124 4.06 4.89 -11.17
C LYS A 124 2.69 4.31 -11.52
N GLU A 125 2.44 3.04 -11.23
CA GLU A 125 1.15 2.40 -11.47
C GLU A 125 0.02 3.09 -10.69
N LEU A 126 0.26 3.43 -9.42
CA LEU A 126 -0.71 4.12 -8.58
C LEU A 126 -1.01 5.52 -9.09
N THR A 127 0.02 6.27 -9.49
CA THR A 127 -0.14 7.61 -10.07
C THR A 127 -1.04 7.55 -11.29
N ALA A 128 -0.81 6.59 -12.20
CA ALA A 128 -1.64 6.41 -13.39
C ALA A 128 -3.09 6.05 -13.06
N MET A 129 -3.33 5.19 -12.07
CA MET A 129 -4.68 4.82 -11.64
C MET A 129 -5.43 5.98 -10.98
N ILE A 130 -4.76 6.72 -10.09
CA ILE A 130 -5.34 7.91 -9.44
C ILE A 130 -5.65 8.97 -10.50
N GLU A 131 -4.73 9.22 -11.44
CA GLU A 131 -4.96 10.14 -12.55
C GLU A 131 -6.19 9.74 -13.38
N GLN A 132 -6.34 8.44 -13.68
CA GLN A 132 -7.49 7.94 -14.43
C GLN A 132 -8.80 8.17 -13.68
N ASN A 133 -8.83 7.90 -12.37
CA ASN A 133 -10.01 8.17 -11.53
C ASN A 133 -10.32 9.67 -11.49
N LEU A 134 -9.34 10.51 -11.18
CA LEU A 134 -9.51 11.96 -11.10
C LEU A 134 -10.00 12.56 -12.43
N LYS A 135 -9.50 12.10 -13.59
CA LYS A 135 -9.98 12.54 -14.91
C LYS A 135 -11.43 12.12 -15.16
N ALA A 136 -11.81 10.92 -14.74
CA ALA A 136 -13.20 10.46 -14.86
C ALA A 136 -14.12 11.30 -13.96
N GLU A 137 -13.70 11.56 -12.72
CA GLU A 137 -14.45 12.35 -11.73
C GLU A 137 -14.52 13.84 -12.11
N GLN A 138 -13.49 14.36 -12.78
CA GLN A 138 -13.51 15.69 -13.40
C GLN A 138 -14.56 15.77 -14.51
N LYS A 139 -14.66 14.73 -15.36
CA LYS A 139 -15.70 14.65 -16.40
C LYS A 139 -17.11 14.50 -15.80
N ASP A 140 -17.23 13.80 -14.68
CA ASP A 140 -18.47 13.67 -13.92
C ASP A 140 -18.85 14.97 -13.18
N GLY A 141 -17.98 15.98 -13.22
CA GLY A 141 -18.23 17.32 -12.72
C GLY A 141 -17.96 17.48 -11.22
N TYR A 142 -17.18 16.60 -10.60
CA TYR A 142 -16.79 16.74 -9.19
C TYR A 142 -15.66 17.75 -8.98
N PHE A 143 -14.80 17.93 -9.99
CA PHE A 143 -13.64 18.81 -9.91
C PHE A 143 -13.65 19.91 -10.97
N GLN A 144 -12.84 20.95 -10.72
CA GLN A 144 -12.65 22.08 -11.64
C GLN A 144 -12.12 21.60 -12.99
N GLN A 145 -12.61 22.16 -14.10
CA GLN A 145 -12.29 21.69 -15.45
C GLN A 145 -10.88 22.12 -15.90
N GLU A 146 -10.36 23.19 -15.31
CA GLU A 146 -9.06 23.76 -15.59
C GLU A 146 -7.93 23.09 -14.79
N ALA A 147 -8.28 22.30 -13.77
CA ALA A 147 -7.32 21.64 -12.91
C ALA A 147 -6.59 20.51 -13.65
N ASN A 148 -5.26 20.47 -13.47
CA ASN A 148 -4.41 19.44 -14.08
C ASN A 148 -4.39 18.17 -13.22
N MET A 149 -5.22 17.19 -13.57
CA MET A 149 -5.35 15.94 -12.82
C MET A 149 -4.09 15.09 -12.80
N THR A 150 -3.21 15.23 -13.81
CA THR A 150 -1.90 14.56 -13.82
C THR A 150 -1.01 15.11 -12.70
N ILE A 151 -0.93 16.44 -12.56
CA ILE A 151 -0.16 17.08 -11.49
C ILE A 151 -0.75 16.74 -10.12
N ILE A 152 -2.09 16.75 -10.00
CA ILE A 152 -2.75 16.42 -8.73
C ILE A 152 -2.47 14.97 -8.32
N ALA A 153 -2.51 14.02 -9.24
CA ALA A 153 -2.18 12.62 -8.96
C ALA A 153 -0.73 12.45 -8.45
N GLU A 154 0.24 13.10 -9.11
CA GLU A 154 1.65 13.12 -8.68
C GLU A 154 1.79 13.71 -7.27
N CYS A 155 1.13 14.84 -6.99
CA CYS A 155 1.14 15.47 -5.68
C CYS A 155 0.51 14.59 -4.59
N LEU A 156 -0.60 13.91 -4.90
CA LEU A 156 -1.27 13.00 -3.97
C LEU A 156 -0.37 11.80 -3.63
N VAL A 157 0.25 11.17 -4.61
CA VAL A 157 1.19 10.05 -4.37
C VAL A 157 2.41 10.52 -3.58
N GLY A 158 2.98 11.68 -3.90
CA GLY A 158 4.07 12.27 -3.12
C GLY A 158 3.67 12.60 -1.68
N THR A 159 2.43 13.06 -1.47
CA THR A 159 1.85 13.33 -0.15
C THR A 159 1.68 12.04 0.65
N LEU A 160 1.07 11.02 0.06
CA LEU A 160 0.93 9.69 0.64
C LEU A 160 2.30 9.13 1.05
N GLU A 161 3.28 9.17 0.15
CA GLU A 161 4.65 8.71 0.41
C GLU A 161 5.28 9.46 1.58
N ARG A 162 5.26 10.79 1.55
CA ARG A 162 5.91 11.62 2.58
C ARG A 162 5.25 11.47 3.94
N LEU A 163 3.92 11.52 4.01
CA LEU A 163 3.18 11.46 5.27
C LEU A 163 3.21 10.06 5.89
N THR A 164 3.25 9.01 5.06
CA THR A 164 3.43 7.63 5.54
C THR A 164 4.72 7.50 6.35
N LEU A 165 5.86 7.98 5.83
CA LEU A 165 7.13 7.90 6.56
C LEU A 165 7.23 8.85 7.75
N GLN A 166 6.73 10.08 7.62
CA GLN A 166 7.06 11.14 8.57
C GLN A 166 6.04 11.31 9.70
N GLN A 167 4.81 10.84 9.47
CA GLN A 167 3.70 11.00 10.39
C GLN A 167 3.15 9.62 10.80
N LEU A 168 2.68 8.83 9.82
CA LEU A 168 1.99 7.56 10.08
C LEU A 168 2.90 6.53 10.76
N LEU A 169 3.96 6.09 10.09
CA LEU A 169 4.86 5.04 10.62
C LEU A 169 5.70 5.50 11.82
N THR A 170 5.65 6.78 12.18
CA THR A 170 6.24 7.32 13.42
C THR A 170 5.23 7.43 14.56
N GLY A 171 3.95 7.15 14.31
CA GLY A 171 2.87 7.22 15.28
C GLY A 171 2.45 8.65 15.67
N LYS A 172 2.80 9.66 14.87
CA LYS A 172 2.43 11.06 15.16
C LYS A 172 0.99 11.39 14.81
N CYS A 173 0.43 10.72 13.81
CA CYS A 173 -0.95 10.91 13.36
C CYS A 173 -1.57 9.55 13.05
N THR A 174 -2.87 9.42 13.31
CA THR A 174 -3.64 8.24 12.90
C THR A 174 -3.93 8.29 11.38
N PRO A 175 -4.29 7.16 10.76
CA PRO A 175 -4.79 7.14 9.38
C PRO A 175 -5.91 8.15 9.11
N GLU A 176 -6.89 8.23 10.01
CA GLU A 176 -8.04 9.13 9.91
C GLU A 176 -7.63 10.61 9.98
N ASP A 177 -6.76 10.96 10.96
CA ASP A 177 -6.27 12.34 11.09
C ASP A 177 -5.50 12.81 9.85
N LEU A 178 -4.69 11.92 9.26
CA LEU A 178 -3.94 12.24 8.04
C LEU A 178 -4.86 12.39 6.84
N ALA A 179 -5.84 11.50 6.67
CA ALA A 179 -6.82 11.60 5.60
C ALA A 179 -7.57 12.93 5.66
N HIS A 180 -8.08 13.32 6.83
CA HIS A 180 -8.75 14.60 7.03
C HIS A 180 -7.85 15.80 6.69
N GLN A 181 -6.59 15.80 7.13
CA GLN A 181 -5.65 16.88 6.84
C GLN A 181 -5.34 16.98 5.34
N VAL A 182 -5.15 15.85 4.66
CA VAL A 182 -4.90 15.81 3.21
C VAL A 182 -6.12 16.32 2.45
N VAL A 183 -7.33 15.82 2.75
CA VAL A 183 -8.55 16.30 2.09
C VAL A 183 -8.74 17.80 2.29
N ASN A 184 -8.56 18.29 3.52
CA ASN A 184 -8.69 19.72 3.79
C ASN A 184 -7.71 20.55 2.97
N LEU A 185 -6.45 20.12 2.88
CA LEU A 185 -5.43 20.81 2.08
C LEU A 185 -5.80 20.86 0.59
N TYR A 186 -6.21 19.74 0.00
CA TYR A 186 -6.48 19.68 -1.45
C TYR A 186 -7.81 20.28 -1.86
N MET A 187 -8.83 20.24 -0.99
CA MET A 187 -10.17 20.74 -1.33
C MET A 187 -10.43 22.17 -0.88
N PHE A 188 -9.85 22.60 0.24
CA PHE A 188 -10.10 23.93 0.82
C PHE A 188 -8.86 24.81 0.85
N GLY A 189 -7.66 24.25 0.65
CA GLY A 189 -6.41 25.00 0.68
C GLY A 189 -5.99 25.39 2.11
N ILE A 190 -5.13 26.42 2.20
CA ILE A 190 -4.59 26.95 3.48
C ILE A 190 -5.11 28.36 3.81
N THR A 191 -6.07 28.86 3.04
CA THR A 191 -6.63 30.20 3.22
C THR A 191 -7.71 30.20 4.30
N ALA A 192 -7.76 31.27 5.10
CA ALA A 192 -8.75 31.49 6.14
C ALA A 192 -10.09 31.97 5.60
#